data_AF-A0A222SHJ3-F1
#
_entry.id   AF-A0A222SHJ3-F1
#
_cell.length_a   1.000
_cell.length_b   1.000
_cell.length_c   1.000
_cell.angle_alpha   90.00
_cell.angle_beta   90.00
_cell.angle_gamma   90.00
#
_symmetry.space_group_name_H-M   'P 1'
#
loop_
_entity.id
_entity.type
_entity.pdbx_description
1 polymer ?
#
loop_
_entity_poly.entity_id
_entity_poly.type
_entity_poly.pdbx_seq_one_letter_code
_entity_poly.pdbx_strand_id
1 'polypeptide(L)'
;MGAILLTSIVLLFTKDLPESIARYLIPSLVVYAVGTGIIGHAQGVQFRRNFGPDKWQEPKLVFTIIHLLWFGAFVWYLFHRSIL
;
A
#
# COMPACT_ATOMS: atom_id res chain seq x y z
N MET A 1 0.83 3.17 -8.52
CA MET A 1 1.39 2.11 -9.39
C MET A 1 2.42 1.23 -8.70
N GLY A 2 3.32 1.75 -7.86
CA GLY A 2 4.36 0.94 -7.20
C GLY A 2 3.88 -0.25 -6.35
N ALA A 3 2.81 -0.09 -5.55
CA ALA A 3 2.31 -1.18 -4.70
C ALA A 3 1.70 -2.36 -5.47
N ILE A 4 1.06 -2.10 -6.61
CA ILE A 4 0.51 -3.15 -7.49
C ILE A 4 1.66 -3.93 -8.12
N LEU A 5 2.68 -3.22 -8.63
CA LEU A 5 3.87 -3.86 -9.20
C LEU A 5 4.59 -4.72 -8.16
N LEU A 6 4.77 -4.20 -6.94
CA LEU A 6 5.39 -4.94 -5.83
C LEU A 6 4.59 -6.19 -5.47
N THR A 7 3.26 -6.06 -5.41
CA THR A 7 2.36 -7.19 -5.14
C THR A 7 2.43 -8.23 -6.25
N SER A 8 2.42 -7.82 -7.52
CA SER A 8 2.57 -8.71 -8.67
C SER A 8 3.92 -9.44 -8.66
N ILE A 9 5.01 -8.75 -8.30
CA ILE A 9 6.34 -9.37 -8.18
C ILE A 9 6.34 -10.43 -7.08
N VAL A 10 5.80 -10.12 -5.88
CA VAL A 10 5.76 -11.12 -4.81
C VAL A 10 4.84 -12.29 -5.16
N LEU A 11 3.73 -12.03 -5.85
CA LEU A 11 2.83 -13.09 -6.34
C LEU A 11 3.53 -14.05 -7.31
N LEU A 12 4.51 -13.61 -8.11
CA LEU A 12 5.27 -14.47 -9.02
C LEU A 12 6.12 -15.52 -8.29
N PHE A 13 6.57 -15.23 -7.06
CA PHE A 13 7.41 -16.13 -6.25
C PHE A 13 6.61 -16.93 -5.21
N THR A 14 5.28 -16.89 -5.25
CA THR A 14 4.42 -17.57 -4.26
C THR A 14 4.55 -19.08 -4.26
N LYS A 15 4.94 -19.69 -5.39
CA LYS A 15 5.16 -21.14 -5.50
C LYS A 15 6.38 -21.63 -4.73
N ASP A 16 7.34 -20.74 -4.45
CA ASP A 16 8.57 -21.08 -3.72
C ASP A 16 8.49 -20.73 -2.24
N LEU A 17 7.37 -20.15 -1.78
CA LEU A 17 7.17 -19.78 -0.39
C LEU A 17 6.67 -20.97 0.44
N PRO A 18 7.20 -21.17 1.66
CA PRO A 18 6.62 -22.08 2.64
C PRO A 18 5.14 -21.76 2.85
N GLU A 19 4.29 -22.79 2.93
CA GLU A 19 2.83 -22.64 3.03
C GLU A 19 2.40 -21.80 4.25
N SER A 20 3.17 -21.87 5.34
CA SER A 20 3.00 -21.06 6.54
C SER A 20 3.19 -19.55 6.27
N ILE A 21 4.14 -19.19 5.42
CA ILE A 21 4.42 -17.80 5.03
C ILE A 21 3.38 -17.33 4.01
N ALA A 22 3.10 -18.13 2.98
CA ALA A 22 2.15 -17.80 1.93
C ALA A 22 0.74 -17.51 2.48
N ARG A 23 0.29 -18.28 3.48
CA ARG A 23 -1.02 -18.15 4.13
C ARG A 23 -1.30 -16.76 4.70
N TYR A 24 -0.26 -16.06 5.16
CA TYR A 24 -0.41 -14.74 5.77
C TYR A 24 0.17 -13.63 4.90
N LEU A 25 1.26 -13.88 4.17
CA LEU A 25 1.91 -12.87 3.33
C LEU A 25 1.02 -12.46 2.15
N ILE A 26 0.41 -13.44 1.46
CA ILE A 26 -0.41 -13.16 0.26
C ILE A 26 -1.64 -12.30 0.62
N PRO A 27 -2.48 -12.67 1.61
CA PRO A 27 -3.59 -11.81 2.01
C PRO A 27 -3.13 -10.42 2.48
N SER A 28 -2.02 -10.33 3.20
CA SER A 28 -1.47 -9.06 3.68
C SER A 28 -1.07 -8.14 2.53
N LEU A 29 -0.44 -8.69 1.49
CA LEU A 29 -0.06 -7.94 0.29
C LEU A 29 -1.28 -7.46 -0.48
N VAL A 30 -2.32 -8.30 -0.61
CA VAL A 30 -3.58 -7.91 -1.24
C VAL A 30 -4.23 -6.75 -0.47
N VAL A 31 -4.33 -6.86 0.86
CA VAL A 31 -4.89 -5.80 1.72
C VAL A 31 -4.05 -4.52 1.60
N TYR A 32 -2.72 -4.63 1.62
CA TYR A 32 -1.82 -3.49 1.48
C TYR A 32 -1.98 -2.80 0.12
N ALA A 33 -2.06 -3.57 -0.97
CA ALA A 33 -2.26 -3.07 -2.33
C ALA A 33 -3.60 -2.35 -2.48
N VAL A 34 -4.68 -2.95 -1.98
CA VAL A 34 -6.02 -2.35 -1.98
C VAL A 34 -6.03 -1.05 -1.18
N GLY A 35 -5.50 -1.06 0.03
CA GLY A 35 -5.42 0.14 0.87
C GLY A 35 -4.61 1.26 0.23
N THR A 36 -3.47 0.94 -0.39
CA THR A 36 -2.66 1.91 -1.13
C THR A 36 -3.43 2.48 -2.33
N GLY A 37 -4.20 1.65 -3.03
CA GLY A 37 -5.10 2.08 -4.11
C GLY A 37 -6.16 3.07 -3.63
N ILE A 38 -6.78 2.80 -2.47
CA ILE A 38 -7.79 3.67 -1.85
C ILE A 38 -7.15 5.02 -1.45
N ILE A 39 -5.99 5.00 -0.78
CA ILE A 39 -5.30 6.23 -0.36
C ILE A 39 -4.92 7.06 -1.60
N GLY A 40 -4.38 6.44 -2.65
CA GLY A 40 -4.05 7.12 -3.90
C GLY A 40 -5.27 7.67 -4.64
N HIS A 41 -6.40 6.95 -4.63
CA HIS A 41 -7.65 7.46 -5.19
C HIS A 41 -8.16 8.68 -4.41
N ALA A 42 -8.16 8.61 -3.07
CA ALA A 42 -8.54 9.71 -2.20
C ALA A 42 -7.65 10.95 -2.42
N GLN A 43 -6.33 10.75 -2.56
CA GLN A 43 -5.39 11.81 -2.93
C GLN A 43 -5.78 12.46 -4.27
N GLY A 44 -6.04 11.64 -5.30
CA GLY A 44 -6.43 12.15 -6.62
C GLY A 44 -7.78 12.89 -6.62
N VAL A 45 -8.76 12.43 -5.85
CA VAL A 45 -10.06 13.12 -5.69
C VAL A 45 -9.87 14.44 -4.96
N GLN A 46 -9.12 14.45 -3.86
CA GLN A 46 -8.86 15.66 -3.09
C GLN A 46 -8.04 16.68 -3.88
N PHE A 47 -7.10 16.21 -4.70
CA PHE A 47 -6.37 17.05 -5.64
C PHE A 47 -7.32 17.75 -6.62
N ARG A 48 -8.15 16.98 -7.34
CA ARG A 48 -9.12 17.53 -8.30
C ARG A 48 -10.15 18.48 -7.67
N ARG A 49 -10.52 18.26 -6.40
CA ARG A 49 -11.53 19.05 -5.70
C ARG A 49 -10.99 20.38 -5.17
N ASN A 50 -9.75 20.40 -4.68
CA ASN A 50 -9.18 21.57 -3.99
C ASN A 50 -8.19 22.35 -4.87
N PHE A 51 -7.64 21.73 -5.90
CA PHE A 51 -6.58 22.26 -6.74
C PHE A 51 -6.97 22.13 -8.21
N GLY A 52 -7.70 23.13 -8.70
CA GLY A 52 -7.77 23.41 -10.14
C GLY A 52 -6.37 23.78 -10.68
N PRO A 53 -6.23 23.97 -12.01
CA PRO A 53 -4.93 24.15 -12.69
C PRO A 53 -4.00 25.22 -12.08
N ASP A 54 -4.54 26.18 -11.33
CA ASP A 54 -3.81 27.34 -10.81
C ASP A 54 -3.41 27.28 -9.32
N LYS A 55 -3.73 26.20 -8.59
CA LYS A 55 -3.37 26.09 -7.15
C LYS A 55 -2.38 24.95 -6.94
N TRP A 56 -1.10 25.28 -6.95
CA TRP A 56 -0.01 24.32 -7.03
C TRP A 56 0.59 23.94 -5.67
N GLN A 57 -0.23 23.63 -4.66
CA GLN A 57 0.26 23.05 -3.41
C GLN A 57 -0.69 21.97 -2.90
N GLU A 58 -0.58 20.77 -3.49
CA GLU A 58 -1.12 19.55 -2.88
C GLU A 58 -0.70 19.45 -1.40
N PRO A 59 -1.59 19.03 -0.48
CA PRO A 59 -1.22 18.61 0.86
C PRO A 59 -0.51 17.24 0.78
N LYS A 60 0.65 17.20 0.11
CA LYS A 60 1.46 16.00 -0.07
C LYS A 60 1.80 15.36 1.27
N LEU A 61 2.08 16.20 2.28
CA LEU A 61 2.49 15.76 3.61
C LEU A 61 1.43 14.87 4.30
N VAL A 62 0.15 15.22 4.23
CA VAL A 62 -0.92 14.45 4.88
C VAL A 62 -1.03 13.07 4.24
N PHE A 63 -1.07 13.01 2.91
CA PHE A 63 -1.13 11.73 2.22
C PHE A 63 0.17 10.92 2.38
N THR A 64 1.33 11.57 2.48
CA THR A 64 2.59 10.90 2.82
C THR A 64 2.52 10.26 4.21
N ILE A 65 2.03 10.97 5.22
CA ILE A 65 1.87 10.43 6.58
C ILE A 65 0.90 9.23 6.57
N ILE A 66 -0.22 9.34 5.86
CA ILE A 66 -1.19 8.23 5.75
C ILE A 66 -0.55 7.01 5.08
N HIS A 67 0.22 7.19 4.01
CA HIS A 67 0.95 6.08 3.37
C HIS A 67 1.99 5.45 4.32
N LEU A 68 2.73 6.26 5.09
CA LEU A 68 3.71 5.75 6.05
C LEU A 68 3.05 4.97 7.18
N LEU A 69 1.92 5.44 7.71
CA LEU A 69 1.14 4.71 8.72
C LEU A 69 0.59 3.39 8.15
N TRP A 70 0.08 3.40 6.92
CA TRP A 70 -0.43 2.21 6.25
C TRP A 70 0.68 1.18 6.00
N PHE A 71 1.84 1.63 5.53
CA PHE A 71 3.02 0.79 5.36
C PHE A 71 3.53 0.25 6.70
N GLY A 72 3.60 1.09 7.74
CA GLY A 72 3.97 0.68 9.09
C GLY A 72 3.03 -0.40 9.64
N ALA A 73 1.73 -0.25 9.45
CA ALA A 73 0.73 -1.26 9.85
C ALA A 73 0.93 -2.59 9.10
N PHE A 74 1.22 -2.54 7.81
CA PHE A 74 1.55 -3.71 7.00
C PHE A 74 2.82 -4.43 7.53
N VAL A 75 3.91 -3.69 7.74
CA VAL A 75 5.16 -4.24 8.26
C VAL A 75 4.98 -4.82 9.66
N TRP A 76 4.28 -4.10 10.55
CA TRP A 76 3.97 -4.57 11.90
C TRP A 76 3.18 -5.87 11.89
N TYR A 77 2.19 -6.00 11.00
CA TYR A 77 1.41 -7.23 10.86
C TYR A 77 2.29 -8.42 10.45
N LEU A 78 3.22 -8.22 9.51
CA LEU A 78 4.14 -9.28 9.07
C LEU A 78 5.10 -9.73 10.19
N PHE A 79 5.66 -8.79 10.96
CA PHE A 79 6.47 -9.11 12.14
C PHE A 79 5.66 -9.85 13.22
N HIS A 80 4.44 -9.40 13.49
CA HIS A 80 3.57 -10.06 14.48
C HIS A 80 3.23 -11.51 14.09
N ARG A 81 3.23 -11.81 12.79
CA ARG A 81 3.04 -13.17 12.25
C ARG A 81 4.34 -13.94 12.04
N SER A 82 5.49 -13.37 12.41
CA SER A 82 6.83 -13.97 12.26
C SER A 82 7.15 -14.36 10.81
N ILE A 83 6.65 -13.58 9.86
CA ILE A 83 6.90 -13.75 8.42
C ILE A 83 8.17 -12.99 7.99
N LEU A 84 8.50 -11.93 8.72
CA LEU A 84 9.60 -10.99 8.49
C LEU A 84 10.54 -10.96 9.68
#